data_AF-A0A523TTT1-F1
#
_entry.id   AF-A0A523TTT1-F1
#
_cell.length_a   1.000
_cell.length_b   1.000
_cell.length_c   1.000
_cell.angle_alpha   90.00
_cell.angle_beta   90.00
_cell.angle_gamma   90.00
#
_symmetry.space_group_name_H-M   'P 1'
#
loop_
_entity.id
_entity.type
_entity.pdbx_description
1 polymer ?
#
loop_
_entity_poly.entity_id
_entity_poly.type
_entity_poly.pdbx_seq_one_letter_code
_entity_poly.pdbx_strand_id
1 'polypeptide(L)'
;MATIKDIAARVGLDEELVRRILSEDPKLGVERDVKDKVFTTARELGYDLTKLRFGKKLRDRGDIVKLIIEQVESNKEWGREEILAHLRYVLDLTSRHHKRAMPTDMPEE
;
A
#
# COMPACT_ATOMS: atom_id res chain seq x y z
N MET A 1 -16.40 16.88 0.39
CA MET A 1 -15.66 15.73 0.95
C MET A 1 -16.24 14.49 0.31
N ALA A 2 -15.45 13.74 -0.45
CA ALA A 2 -15.96 12.52 -1.08
C ALA A 2 -16.32 11.49 -0.03
N THR A 3 -17.38 10.73 -0.29
CA THR A 3 -17.89 9.68 0.58
C THR A 3 -17.67 8.30 -0.04
N ILE A 4 -17.87 7.24 0.75
CA ILE A 4 -17.82 5.85 0.26
C ILE A 4 -18.85 5.64 -0.85
N LYS A 5 -20.02 6.30 -0.74
CA LYS A 5 -21.08 6.28 -1.74
C LYS A 5 -20.64 6.84 -3.09
N ASP A 6 -19.89 7.94 -3.09
CA ASP A 6 -19.37 8.56 -4.32
C ASP A 6 -18.37 7.64 -5.03
N ILE A 7 -17.51 6.97 -4.25
CA ILE A 7 -16.55 6.00 -4.77
C ILE A 7 -17.29 4.78 -5.34
N ALA A 8 -18.26 4.24 -4.59
CA ALA A 8 -19.10 3.12 -5.02
C ALA A 8 -19.82 3.40 -6.34
N ALA A 9 -20.46 4.57 -6.45
CA ALA A 9 -21.13 5.01 -7.65
C ALA A 9 -20.18 5.14 -8.86
N ARG A 10 -18.94 5.59 -8.63
CA ARG A 10 -17.96 5.77 -9.71
C ARG A 10 -17.30 4.48 -10.18
N VAL A 11 -17.09 3.52 -9.27
CA VAL A 11 -16.47 2.23 -9.59
C VAL A 11 -17.52 1.20 -10.05
N GLY A 12 -18.80 1.42 -9.72
CA GLY A 12 -19.91 0.51 -10.01
C GLY A 12 -19.96 -0.68 -9.04
N LEU A 13 -19.55 -0.47 -7.79
CA LEU A 13 -19.50 -1.49 -6.75
C LEU A 13 -20.46 -1.15 -5.61
N ASP A 14 -20.80 -2.15 -4.81
CA ASP A 14 -21.61 -1.94 -3.60
C ASP A 14 -20.84 -1.12 -2.54
N GLU A 15 -21.55 -0.24 -1.82
CA GLU A 15 -20.96 0.60 -0.78
C GLU A 15 -20.29 -0.23 0.32
N GLU A 16 -20.87 -1.37 0.69
CA GLU A 16 -20.31 -2.28 1.68
C GLU A 16 -19.04 -2.96 1.16
N LEU A 17 -19.01 -3.33 -0.12
CA LEU A 17 -17.82 -3.89 -0.76
C LEU A 17 -16.68 -2.87 -0.80
N VAL A 18 -16.96 -1.63 -1.21
CA VAL A 18 -15.97 -0.54 -1.19
C VAL A 18 -15.47 -0.28 0.23
N ARG A 19 -16.35 -0.30 1.24
CA ARG A 19 -15.97 -0.16 2.64
C ARG A 19 -15.04 -1.28 3.11
N ARG A 20 -15.33 -2.53 2.76
CA ARG A 20 -14.50 -3.70 3.08
C ARG A 20 -13.15 -3.65 2.35
N ILE A 21 -13.12 -3.21 1.08
CA ILE A 21 -11.89 -2.99 0.30
C ILE A 21 -11.01 -1.91 0.94
N LEU A 22 -11.59 -0.74 1.24
CA LEU A 22 -10.88 0.38 1.87
C LEU A 22 -10.40 0.05 3.29
N SER A 23 -11.04 -0.91 3.96
CA SER A 23 -10.64 -1.41 5.28
C SER A 23 -9.60 -2.55 5.22
N GLU A 24 -9.20 -3.00 4.03
CA GLU A 24 -8.33 -4.17 3.80
C GLU A 24 -8.78 -5.42 4.58
N ASP A 25 -10.07 -5.76 4.48
CA ASP A 25 -10.59 -6.95 5.15
C ASP A 25 -9.84 -8.22 4.67
N PRO A 26 -9.18 -8.98 5.56
CA PRO A 26 -8.34 -10.12 5.18
C PRO A 26 -9.14 -11.33 4.68
N LYS A 27 -10.46 -11.37 4.91
CA LYS A 27 -11.37 -12.41 4.40
C LYS A 27 -11.96 -12.03 3.03
N LEU A 28 -11.66 -10.83 2.53
CA LEU A 28 -12.17 -10.34 1.27
C LEU A 28 -11.27 -10.77 0.09
N GLY A 29 -11.66 -11.87 -0.55
CA GLY A 29 -11.05 -12.41 -1.77
C GLY A 29 -11.37 -11.60 -3.03
N VAL A 30 -11.11 -10.29 -3.01
CA VAL A 30 -11.27 -9.41 -4.18
C VAL A 30 -9.96 -9.30 -4.94
N GLU A 31 -10.06 -9.35 -6.27
CA GLU A 31 -8.94 -9.23 -7.20
C GLU A 31 -8.15 -7.92 -7.00
N ARG A 32 -6.86 -7.97 -7.28
CA ARG A 32 -5.95 -6.84 -7.05
C ARG A 32 -6.30 -5.63 -7.91
N ASP A 33 -6.71 -5.84 -9.16
CA ASP A 33 -7.14 -4.79 -10.10
C ASP A 33 -8.37 -4.03 -9.60
N VAL A 34 -9.34 -4.74 -9.04
CA VAL A 34 -10.54 -4.13 -8.46
C VAL A 34 -10.19 -3.28 -7.23
N LYS A 35 -9.27 -3.77 -6.39
CA LYS A 35 -8.74 -3.01 -5.26
C LYS A 35 -8.05 -1.74 -5.75
N ASP A 36 -7.15 -1.86 -6.72
CA ASP A 36 -6.39 -0.72 -7.25
C ASP A 36 -7.31 0.36 -7.85
N LYS A 37 -8.33 -0.06 -8.60
CA LYS A 37 -9.35 0.84 -9.15
C LYS A 37 -10.11 1.60 -8.07
N VAL A 38 -10.49 0.94 -6.97
CA VAL A 38 -11.16 1.58 -5.83
C VAL A 38 -10.24 2.60 -5.15
N PHE A 39 -8.97 2.25 -4.92
CA PHE A 39 -8.01 3.14 -4.27
C PHE A 39 -7.66 4.35 -5.15
N THR A 40 -7.48 4.15 -6.45
CA THR A 40 -7.22 5.22 -7.41
C THR A 40 -8.41 6.18 -7.47
N THR A 41 -9.63 5.65 -7.59
CA THR A 41 -10.86 6.46 -7.58
C THR A 41 -11.03 7.25 -6.29
N ALA A 42 -10.73 6.64 -5.13
CA ALA A 42 -10.80 7.32 -3.84
C ALA A 42 -9.81 8.51 -3.75
N ARG A 43 -8.60 8.33 -4.29
CA ARG A 43 -7.59 9.40 -4.36
C ARG A 43 -8.00 10.53 -5.31
N GLU A 44 -8.53 10.20 -6.48
CA GLU A 44 -9.03 11.19 -7.45
C GLU A 44 -10.18 12.03 -6.90
N LEU A 45 -11.05 11.41 -6.11
CA LEU A 45 -12.18 12.09 -5.46
C LEU A 45 -11.78 12.86 -4.19
N GLY A 46 -10.51 12.80 -3.77
CA GLY A 46 -10.04 13.46 -2.54
C GLY A 46 -10.67 12.88 -1.28
N TYR A 47 -10.95 11.57 -1.27
CA TYR A 47 -11.41 10.86 -0.09
C TYR A 47 -10.32 10.86 0.99
N ASP A 48 -10.72 11.14 2.24
CA ASP A 48 -9.79 11.24 3.36
C ASP A 48 -9.33 9.84 3.82
N LEU A 49 -8.31 9.30 3.16
CA LEU A 49 -7.71 8.00 3.47
C LEU A 49 -7.00 7.97 4.83
N THR A 50 -6.79 9.13 5.46
CA THR A 50 -6.10 9.26 6.76
C THR A 50 -6.91 8.73 7.94
N LYS A 51 -8.24 8.66 7.81
CA LYS A 51 -9.19 8.11 8.80
C LYS A 51 -9.32 6.58 8.75
N LEU A 52 -8.82 5.94 7.70
CA LEU A 52 -8.81 4.48 7.58
C LEU A 52 -7.59 3.88 8.31
N ARG A 53 -7.61 2.58 8.63
CA ARG A 53 -6.42 1.82 9.09
C ARG A 53 -5.23 1.99 8.13
N PHE A 54 -5.50 2.37 6.88
CA PHE A 54 -4.56 2.83 5.87
C PHE A 54 -3.67 3.99 6.34
N GLY A 55 -4.19 4.97 7.08
CA GLY A 55 -3.41 6.08 7.60
C GLY A 55 -2.28 5.65 8.54
N LYS A 56 -2.38 4.48 9.19
CA LYS A 56 -1.30 3.92 10.01
C LYS A 56 -0.24 3.25 9.14
N LYS A 57 -0.63 2.31 8.25
CA LYS A 57 0.30 1.64 7.32
C LYS A 57 0.97 2.60 6.33
N LEU A 58 0.25 3.63 5.88
CA LEU A 58 0.78 4.66 4.97
C LEU A 58 1.71 5.63 5.71
N ARG A 59 1.46 5.91 7.00
CA ARG A 59 2.44 6.56 7.88
C ARG A 59 3.67 5.69 8.05
N ASP A 60 3.50 4.42 8.42
CA ASP A 60 4.63 3.47 8.57
C ASP A 60 5.47 3.37 7.29
N ARG A 61 4.84 3.35 6.11
CA ARG A 61 5.54 3.39 4.81
C ARG A 61 6.16 4.76 4.52
N GLY A 62 5.48 5.84 4.87
CA GLY A 62 5.98 7.20 4.74
C GLY A 62 7.20 7.47 5.62
N ASP A 63 7.25 6.88 6.82
CA ASP A 63 8.37 6.94 7.75
C ASP A 63 9.57 6.17 7.18
N ILE A 64 9.35 5.00 6.57
CA ILE A 64 10.41 4.27 5.83
C ILE A 64 10.95 5.11 4.67
N VAL A 65 10.08 5.76 3.89
CA VAL A 65 10.51 6.61 2.77
C VAL A 65 11.29 7.83 3.26
N LYS A 66 10.89 8.46 4.37
CA LYS A 66 11.66 9.55 4.99
C LYS A 66 13.05 9.09 5.42
N LEU A 67 13.15 7.94 6.10
CA LEU A 67 14.44 7.38 6.51
C LEU A 67 15.36 7.13 5.31
N ILE A 68 14.81 6.60 4.21
CA ILE A 68 15.57 6.41 2.96
C ILE A 68 16.05 7.76 2.41
N ILE A 69 15.20 8.78 2.39
CA ILE A 69 15.56 10.12 1.90
C ILE A 69 16.68 10.72 2.76
N GLU A 70 16.52 10.72 4.09
CA GLU A 70 17.54 11.22 5.03
C GLU A 70 18.88 10.49 4.86
N GLN A 71 18.83 9.19 4.58
CA GLN A 71 20.01 8.37 4.35
C GLN A 71 20.67 8.69 3.02
N VAL A 72 19.92 8.91 1.95
CA VAL A 72 20.47 9.38 0.66
C VAL A 72 21.07 10.79 0.79
N GLU A 73 20.41 11.70 1.51
CA GLU A 73 20.89 13.07 1.72
C GLU A 73 22.18 13.12 2.58
N SER A 74 22.28 12.22 3.56
CA SER A 74 23.48 12.09 4.39
C SER A 74 24.66 11.47 3.64
N ASN A 75 24.40 10.65 2.62
CA ASN A 75 25.43 9.99 1.82
C ASN A 75 25.64 10.71 0.48
N LYS A 76 26.21 11.92 0.54
CA LYS A 76 26.43 12.80 -0.63
C LYS A 76 27.34 12.22 -1.71
N GLU A 77 28.09 11.17 -1.38
CA GLU A 77 28.99 10.47 -2.29
C GLU A 77 28.30 9.34 -3.06
N TRP A 78 27.06 8.98 -2.71
CA TRP A 78 26.33 7.94 -3.41
C TRP A 78 25.97 8.38 -4.82
N GLY A 79 26.45 7.62 -5.79
CA GLY A 79 25.98 7.68 -7.16
C GLY A 79 24.61 7.03 -7.33
N ARG A 80 24.10 7.10 -8.55
CA ARG A 80 22.83 6.47 -8.94
C ARG A 80 22.78 4.97 -8.60
N GLU A 81 23.89 4.26 -8.77
CA GLU A 81 23.94 2.80 -8.60
C GLU A 81 23.81 2.40 -7.12
N GLU A 82 24.50 3.10 -6.23
CA GLU A 82 24.43 2.90 -4.78
C GLU A 82 23.03 3.21 -4.23
N ILE A 83 22.41 4.29 -4.70
CA ILE A 83 21.02 4.61 -4.34
C ILE A 83 20.07 3.48 -4.77
N LEU A 84 20.20 3.00 -6.01
CA LEU A 84 19.36 1.91 -6.51
C LEU A 84 19.61 0.58 -5.78
N ALA A 85 20.85 0.27 -5.42
CA ALA A 85 21.20 -0.90 -4.63
C ALA A 85 20.56 -0.83 -3.23
N HIS A 86 20.63 0.34 -2.58
CA HIS A 86 20.01 0.56 -1.27
C HIS A 86 18.48 0.43 -1.33
N LEU A 87 17.83 1.02 -2.33
CA LEU A 87 16.38 0.90 -2.52
C LEU A 87 15.95 -0.56 -2.73
N ARG A 88 16.71 -1.34 -3.50
CA ARG A 88 16.45 -2.78 -3.70
C ARG A 88 16.60 -3.57 -2.40
N TYR A 89 17.61 -3.25 -1.60
CA TYR A 89 17.81 -3.87 -0.28
C TYR A 89 16.65 -3.58 0.68
N VAL A 90 16.20 -2.32 0.76
CA VAL A 90 15.05 -1.95 1.61
C VAL A 90 13.75 -2.59 1.11
N LEU A 91 13.57 -2.67 -0.21
CA LEU A 91 12.45 -3.40 -0.82
C LEU A 91 12.47 -4.89 -0.47
N ASP A 92 13.64 -5.54 -0.47
CA ASP A 92 13.79 -6.94 -0.07
C ASP A 92 13.47 -7.14 1.42
N LEU A 93 13.97 -6.28 2.31
CA LEU A 93 13.65 -6.34 3.74
C LEU A 93 12.14 -6.23 4.01
N THR A 94 11.49 -5.28 3.35
CA THR A 94 10.03 -5.09 3.47
C THR A 94 9.23 -6.25 2.84
N SER A 95 9.77 -6.88 1.79
CA SER A 95 9.17 -8.06 1.14
C SER A 95 9.38 -9.36 1.93
N ARG A 96 10.51 -9.53 2.63
CA ARG A 96 10.77 -10.67 3.53
C ARG A 96 9.83 -10.68 4.73
N HIS A 97 9.50 -9.50 5.25
CA HIS A 97 8.43 -9.37 6.26
C HIS A 97 7.04 -9.75 5.71
N HIS A 98 6.81 -9.65 4.40
CA HIS A 98 5.58 -10.12 3.76
C HIS A 98 5.54 -11.65 3.64
N LYS A 99 6.64 -12.30 3.23
CA LYS A 99 6.75 -13.77 3.17
C LYS A 99 6.58 -14.43 4.54
N ARG A 100 7.07 -13.79 5.61
CA ARG A 100 6.98 -14.34 6.98
C ARG A 100 5.58 -14.18 7.60
N ALA A 101 4.74 -13.31 7.05
CA ALA A 101 3.37 -13.05 7.52
C ALA A 101 2.30 -13.91 6.80
N MET A 102 2.68 -14.67 5.77
CA MET A 102 1.81 -15.68 5.16
C MET A 102 2.50 -17.05 5.30
N PRO A 103 2.01 -17.95 6.17
CA PRO A 103 2.42 -19.35 6.09
C PRO A 103 1.90 -19.89 4.76
N THR A 104 2.79 -19.98 3.77
CA THR A 104 2.50 -20.69 2.54
C THR A 104 2.70 -22.16 2.86
N ASP A 105 1.66 -22.77 3.43
CA ASP A 105 1.48 -24.21 3.36
C ASP A 105 1.01 -24.52 1.94
N MET A 106 1.92 -25.01 1.10
CA MET A 106 1.61 -25.99 0.06
C MET A 106 2.87 -26.82 -0.22
N PRO A 107 2.83 -28.14 -0.04
CA PRO A 107 3.89 -29.05 -0.48
C PRO A 107 3.86 -29.19 -2.01
N GLU A 108 5.04 -29.15 -2.62
CA GLU A 108 5.25 -29.47 -4.04
C GLU A 108 5.34 -31.00 -4.18
N GLU A 109 4.41 -31.61 -4.94
CA GLU A 109 4.58 -32.91 -5.60
C GLU A 109 4.95 -32.70 -7.08
#